data_AF-A0A4Z0RP38-F1
#
_entry.id   AF-A0A4Z0RP38-F1
#
_cell.length_a   1.000
_cell.length_b   1.000
_cell.length_c   1.000
_cell.angle_alpha   90.00
_cell.angle_beta   90.00
_cell.angle_gamma   90.00
#
_symmetry.space_group_name_H-M   'P 1'
#
loop_
_entity.id
_entity.type
_entity.pdbx_description
1 polymer ?
#
loop_
_entity_poly.entity_id
_entity_poly.type
_entity_poly.pdbx_seq_one_letter_code
_entity_poly.pdbx_strand_id
1 'polypeptide(L)'
;MRSFGEVLNDIRQDKNVSVAQIEKLGISKSRWYRIAVGEAELSLKELTDVLTLLTMTFSELAIAVGTPLLRPYSIVSLFSMPLPKLAEAVENERIVAADGPDDYALLAAEIVQDLRTTGDINSDSVAKLTTMLLETENYTLMELNIAGLLAALLGPADFMVVYQRYVRTITMFTTYLPIDIWGIATQMHIQAIKKFLMVPANRSRENTRFILEAIINQPTASGTVELLMLKRLAIYVRDDEAFENPMLDGLVNSMLEAAEREQALTIGLEPSDLNLRKVWDAYRSERETYWRPAENDHHFPVFAAGTELPYFNHFGKLFQWIMAGKNITVDQIEAVGISAYKLKRAYKDPDLLHLSDLECLMRQMRLIPADLDASIKSQFINTEADTWVQYTPELTAPGMYHVMAEVARHNYERTKNHLDLEISFRYRAMDGMANYPGWLTSDDAVTLGHEIMDVLMGMDVWHERELRLIKYGILGINSVAETEVWQRQFENIYTKTNAPYALLDNILEALELATFRAALLENRELVQFYTTLSRQLGTQQVRDGSLALQWRWIMLDFFEIIFDNPQRVIRLLSHYIVDYQTMTGDSEAVGRFRTILQALVERENPSQA
;
A
#
# COMPACT_ATOMS: atom_id res chain seq x y z
N MET A 1 -12.12 24.88 -10.92
CA MET A 1 -11.38 24.13 -9.88
C MET A 1 -11.70 24.77 -8.55
N ARG A 2 -11.90 23.97 -7.50
CA ARG A 2 -12.19 24.48 -6.15
C ARG A 2 -10.88 24.81 -5.45
N SER A 3 -10.88 25.77 -4.53
CA SER A 3 -9.71 25.98 -3.66
C SER A 3 -9.62 24.86 -2.62
N PHE A 4 -8.41 24.59 -2.13
CA PHE A 4 -8.21 23.65 -1.02
C PHE A 4 -9.01 24.05 0.22
N GLY A 5 -9.06 25.35 0.53
CA GLY A 5 -9.81 25.84 1.70
C GLY A 5 -11.31 25.58 1.59
N GLU A 6 -11.90 25.76 0.40
CA GLU A 6 -13.31 25.41 0.15
C GLU A 6 -13.55 23.91 0.37
N VAL A 7 -12.69 23.05 -0.20
CA VAL A 7 -12.81 21.59 -0.06
C VAL A 7 -12.65 21.15 1.39
N LEU A 8 -11.64 21.65 2.09
CA LEU A 8 -11.41 21.35 3.51
C LEU A 8 -12.58 21.79 4.38
N ASN A 9 -13.22 22.92 4.07
CA ASN A 9 -14.38 23.39 4.83
C ASN A 9 -15.66 22.58 4.56
N ASP A 10 -15.84 22.04 3.36
CA ASP A 10 -16.92 21.08 3.07
C ASP A 10 -16.68 19.78 3.83
N ILE A 11 -15.49 19.18 3.69
CA ILE A 11 -15.13 17.92 4.37
C ILE A 11 -15.25 18.06 5.89
N ARG A 12 -14.86 19.22 6.44
CA ARG A 12 -15.06 19.54 7.85
C ARG A 12 -16.54 19.43 8.25
N GLN A 13 -17.46 19.94 7.42
CA GLN A 13 -18.91 19.85 7.67
C GLN A 13 -19.39 18.41 7.53
N ASP A 14 -18.98 17.73 6.46
CA ASP A 14 -19.34 16.34 6.18
C ASP A 14 -18.87 15.37 7.29
N LYS A 15 -17.77 15.70 7.98
CA LYS A 15 -17.24 14.95 9.13
C LYS A 15 -17.71 15.48 10.49
N ASN A 16 -18.62 16.45 10.53
CA ASN A 16 -19.12 17.07 11.76
C ASN A 16 -18.03 17.68 12.67
N VAL A 17 -16.91 18.11 12.09
CA VAL A 17 -15.83 18.77 12.83
C VAL A 17 -16.17 20.24 13.05
N SER A 18 -16.18 20.71 14.29
CA SER A 18 -16.51 22.08 14.62
C SER A 18 -15.35 23.05 14.32
N VAL A 19 -15.67 24.33 14.05
CA VAL A 19 -14.63 25.37 13.93
C VAL A 19 -13.86 25.56 15.24
N ALA A 20 -14.47 25.28 16.40
CA ALA A 20 -13.77 25.31 17.68
C ALA A 20 -12.64 24.27 17.77
N GLN A 21 -12.76 23.13 17.08
CA GLN A 21 -11.65 22.16 16.98
C GLN A 21 -10.53 22.67 16.06
N ILE A 22 -10.85 23.41 15.00
CA ILE A 22 -9.87 24.11 14.16
C ILE A 22 -9.10 25.17 14.99
N GLU A 23 -9.80 25.92 15.85
CA GLU A 23 -9.15 26.91 16.73
C GLU A 23 -8.15 26.30 17.70
N LYS A 24 -8.36 25.05 18.14
CA LYS A 24 -7.39 24.31 18.98
C LYS A 24 -6.08 23.99 18.24
N LEU A 25 -6.06 24.00 16.91
CA LEU A 25 -4.84 23.87 16.10
C LEU A 25 -4.04 25.18 16.03
N GLY A 26 -4.56 26.28 16.58
CA GLY A 26 -3.96 27.61 16.52
C GLY A 26 -4.46 28.48 15.36
N ILE A 27 -5.43 28.01 14.56
CA ILE A 27 -6.02 28.76 13.46
C ILE A 27 -7.27 29.49 13.95
N SER A 28 -7.22 30.81 14.06
CA SER A 28 -8.37 31.58 14.56
C SER A 28 -9.61 31.43 13.66
N LYS A 29 -10.81 31.53 14.24
CA LYS A 29 -12.08 31.45 13.50
C LYS A 29 -12.15 32.40 12.30
N SER A 30 -11.67 33.65 12.45
CA SER A 30 -11.68 34.62 11.34
C SER A 30 -10.71 34.23 10.23
N ARG A 31 -9.53 33.69 10.57
CA ARG A 31 -8.56 33.17 9.60
C ARG A 31 -9.12 31.95 8.87
N TRP A 32 -9.73 31.00 9.59
CA TRP A 32 -10.36 29.82 8.99
C TRP A 32 -11.40 30.19 7.94
N TYR A 33 -12.30 31.14 8.23
CA TYR A 33 -13.30 31.54 7.24
C TYR A 33 -12.70 32.19 6.00
N ARG A 34 -11.62 32.97 6.15
CA ARG A 34 -10.89 33.51 4.99
C ARG A 34 -10.24 32.40 4.17
N ILE A 35 -9.67 31.38 4.82
CA ILE A 35 -9.14 30.19 4.13
C ILE A 35 -10.27 29.47 3.39
N ALA A 36 -11.42 29.26 4.04
CA ALA A 36 -12.57 28.55 3.49
C ALA A 36 -13.16 29.17 2.22
N VAL A 37 -12.93 30.48 2.00
CA VAL A 37 -13.36 31.21 0.78
C VAL A 37 -12.20 31.52 -0.17
N GLY A 38 -11.00 31.00 0.09
CA GLY A 38 -9.81 31.22 -0.74
C GLY A 38 -9.12 32.60 -0.58
N GLU A 39 -9.50 33.41 0.41
CA GLU A 39 -8.90 34.72 0.69
C GLU A 39 -7.62 34.67 1.55
N ALA A 40 -7.27 33.49 2.05
CA ALA A 40 -6.06 33.24 2.82
C ALA A 40 -5.53 31.83 2.55
N GLU A 41 -4.21 31.66 2.65
CA GLU A 41 -3.55 30.37 2.45
C GLU A 41 -3.15 29.72 3.78
N LEU A 42 -3.22 28.39 3.79
CA LEU A 42 -2.67 27.54 4.85
C LEU A 42 -1.14 27.48 4.71
N SER A 43 -0.43 27.52 5.84
CA SER A 43 0.94 27.00 5.89
C SER A 43 0.93 25.47 5.75
N LEU A 44 2.07 24.86 5.40
CA LEU A 44 2.15 23.39 5.31
C LEU A 44 1.94 22.68 6.65
N LYS A 45 2.33 23.33 7.75
CA LYS A 45 2.03 22.84 9.09
C LYS A 45 0.52 22.90 9.36
N GLU A 46 -0.11 24.06 9.12
CA GLU A 46 -1.56 24.22 9.27
C GLU A 46 -2.32 23.19 8.42
N LEU A 47 -1.89 22.96 7.18
CA LEU A 47 -2.44 21.93 6.31
C LEU A 47 -2.31 20.52 6.91
N THR A 48 -1.14 20.15 7.42
CA THR A 48 -0.89 18.84 8.03
C THR A 48 -1.74 18.61 9.28
N ASP A 49 -1.86 19.64 10.12
CA ASP A 49 -2.67 19.62 11.35
C ASP A 49 -4.17 19.47 11.00
N VAL A 50 -4.66 20.22 10.00
CA VAL A 50 -6.05 20.14 9.53
C VAL A 50 -6.34 18.78 8.89
N LEU A 51 -5.46 18.28 8.01
CA LEU A 51 -5.59 16.94 7.41
C LEU A 51 -5.66 15.84 8.47
N THR A 52 -4.81 15.94 9.51
CA THR A 52 -4.81 14.99 10.64
C THR A 52 -6.12 15.05 11.42
N LEU A 53 -6.65 16.25 11.70
CA LEU A 53 -7.93 16.44 12.38
C LEU A 53 -9.11 15.90 11.54
N LEU A 54 -9.05 16.06 10.22
CA LEU A 54 -10.06 15.57 9.27
C LEU A 54 -9.82 14.11 8.85
N THR A 55 -8.87 13.42 9.48
CA THR A 55 -8.54 12.00 9.21
C THR A 55 -8.30 11.70 7.73
N MET A 56 -7.77 12.70 7.01
CA MET A 56 -7.64 12.73 5.56
C MET A 56 -6.17 12.80 5.14
N THR A 57 -5.83 12.18 4.02
CA THR A 57 -4.50 12.26 3.41
C THR A 57 -4.39 13.43 2.43
N PHE A 58 -3.17 13.84 2.09
CA PHE A 58 -2.97 14.83 1.04
C PHE A 58 -3.39 14.28 -0.33
N SER A 59 -3.19 12.99 -0.61
CA SER A 59 -3.70 12.34 -1.83
C SER A 59 -5.22 12.47 -1.97
N GLU A 60 -5.98 12.27 -0.91
CA GLU A 60 -7.43 12.42 -0.97
C GLU A 60 -7.84 13.86 -1.23
N LEU A 61 -7.12 14.82 -0.63
CA LEU A 61 -7.40 16.24 -0.79
C LEU A 61 -7.11 16.68 -2.22
N ALA A 62 -5.98 16.24 -2.74
CA ALA A 62 -5.54 16.45 -4.09
C ALA A 62 -6.59 15.97 -5.13
N ILE A 63 -7.17 14.78 -4.93
CA ILE A 63 -8.23 14.30 -5.85
C ILE A 63 -9.53 15.11 -5.67
N ALA A 64 -9.92 15.46 -4.44
CA ALA A 64 -11.12 16.25 -4.17
C ALA A 64 -11.07 17.68 -4.78
N VAL A 65 -9.88 18.28 -4.85
CA VAL A 65 -9.65 19.57 -5.52
C VAL A 65 -9.75 19.45 -7.05
N GLY A 66 -9.33 18.31 -7.61
CA GLY A 66 -9.48 17.99 -9.03
C GLY A 66 -8.51 18.70 -9.97
N THR A 67 -7.41 19.24 -9.46
CA THR A 67 -6.36 19.87 -10.28
C THR A 67 -5.54 18.82 -11.01
N PRO A 68 -5.27 18.94 -12.33
CA PRO A 68 -4.47 17.98 -13.10
C PRO A 68 -3.11 17.62 -12.49
N LEU A 69 -2.36 18.63 -12.03
CA LEU A 69 -1.06 18.46 -11.36
C LEU A 69 -1.11 17.53 -10.14
N LEU A 70 -2.24 17.53 -9.44
CA LEU A 70 -2.40 16.86 -8.15
C LEU A 70 -3.07 15.49 -8.30
N ARG A 71 -3.26 14.99 -9.53
CA ARG A 71 -3.85 13.68 -9.70
C ARG A 71 -2.86 12.60 -9.27
N PRO A 72 -3.33 11.50 -8.65
CA PRO A 72 -2.51 10.32 -8.43
C PRO A 72 -1.97 9.81 -9.77
N TYR A 73 -0.68 9.47 -9.82
CA TYR A 73 -0.04 8.89 -10.99
C TYR A 73 0.35 7.44 -10.71
N SER A 74 -0.13 6.53 -11.55
CA SER A 74 0.03 5.09 -11.38
C SER A 74 0.09 4.40 -12.73
N ILE A 75 1.20 3.71 -13.00
CA ILE A 75 1.35 2.92 -14.22
C ILE A 75 0.33 1.77 -14.27
N VAL A 76 0.08 1.13 -13.13
CA VAL A 76 -0.94 0.06 -13.00
C VAL A 76 -2.33 0.57 -13.37
N SER A 77 -2.66 1.78 -12.94
CA SER A 77 -3.92 2.44 -13.30
C SER A 77 -4.00 2.77 -14.79
N LEU A 78 -2.91 3.24 -15.40
CA LEU A 78 -2.87 3.51 -16.84
C LEU A 78 -3.05 2.22 -17.67
N PHE A 79 -2.49 1.09 -17.23
CA PHE A 79 -2.66 -0.20 -17.90
C PHE A 79 -4.09 -0.77 -17.80
N SER A 80 -4.78 -0.53 -16.69
CA SER A 80 -6.13 -1.07 -16.46
C SER A 80 -7.25 -0.17 -16.97
N MET A 81 -6.98 1.11 -17.19
CA MET A 81 -7.97 2.09 -17.64
C MET A 81 -8.54 1.76 -19.04
N PRO A 82 -9.82 2.02 -19.35
CA PRO A 82 -10.32 1.89 -20.73
C PRO A 82 -9.56 2.81 -21.71
N LEU A 83 -9.30 2.37 -22.95
CA LEU A 83 -8.51 3.11 -23.95
C LEU A 83 -8.95 4.58 -24.14
N PRO A 84 -10.25 4.94 -24.20
CA PRO A 84 -10.66 6.34 -24.32
C PRO A 84 -10.23 7.20 -23.12
N LYS A 85 -10.33 6.64 -21.91
CA LYS A 85 -9.89 7.33 -20.68
C LYS A 85 -8.37 7.42 -20.61
N LEU A 86 -7.64 6.41 -21.11
CA LEU A 86 -6.18 6.48 -21.22
C LEU A 86 -5.74 7.62 -22.14
N ALA A 87 -6.42 7.80 -23.29
CA ALA A 87 -6.15 8.92 -24.18
C ALA A 87 -6.40 10.29 -23.50
N GLU A 88 -7.45 10.40 -22.69
CA GLU A 88 -7.69 11.58 -21.86
C GLU A 88 -6.58 11.79 -20.83
N ALA A 89 -6.10 10.73 -20.18
CA ALA A 89 -4.99 10.80 -19.23
C ALA A 89 -3.70 11.33 -19.91
N VAL A 90 -3.36 10.82 -21.10
CA VAL A 90 -2.20 11.30 -21.89
C VAL A 90 -2.32 12.79 -22.21
N GLU A 91 -3.51 13.26 -22.62
CA GLU A 91 -3.70 14.69 -22.89
C GLU A 91 -3.56 15.55 -21.63
N ASN A 92 -4.02 15.05 -20.47
CA ASN A 92 -3.81 15.74 -19.21
C ASN A 92 -2.32 15.82 -18.84
N GLU A 93 -1.55 14.76 -19.04
CA GLU A 93 -0.09 14.78 -18.82
C GLU A 93 0.61 15.75 -19.76
N ARG A 94 0.11 15.92 -20.99
CA ARG A 94 0.62 16.92 -21.94
C ARG A 94 0.43 18.34 -21.42
N ILE A 95 -0.73 18.64 -20.81
CA ILE A 95 -0.99 19.94 -20.17
C ILE A 95 -0.06 20.15 -18.98
N VAL A 96 0.15 19.12 -18.15
CA VAL A 96 1.05 19.21 -16.99
C VAL A 96 2.50 19.41 -17.43
N ALA A 97 2.96 18.69 -18.46
CA ALA A 97 4.31 18.80 -19.01
C ALA A 97 4.59 20.18 -19.61
N ALA A 98 3.61 20.79 -20.28
CA ALA A 98 3.75 22.12 -20.89
C ALA A 98 4.16 23.21 -19.89
N ASP A 99 3.69 23.11 -18.64
CA ASP A 99 4.07 24.01 -17.56
C ASP A 99 5.06 23.37 -16.56
N GLY A 100 5.51 22.14 -16.84
CA GLY A 100 6.39 21.34 -16.01
C GLY A 100 7.86 21.53 -16.37
N PRO A 101 8.79 21.04 -15.53
CA PRO A 101 10.21 21.07 -15.84
C PRO A 101 10.60 20.12 -16.98
N ASP A 102 9.78 19.10 -17.25
CA ASP A 102 10.05 18.03 -18.20
C ASP A 102 8.78 17.26 -18.61
N ASP A 103 8.95 16.31 -19.55
CA ASP A 103 7.89 15.47 -20.11
C ASP A 103 7.81 14.08 -19.44
N TYR A 104 8.33 13.92 -18.21
CA TYR A 104 8.60 12.61 -17.61
C TYR A 104 7.35 11.72 -17.52
N ALA A 105 6.26 12.24 -16.96
CA ALA A 105 4.98 11.54 -16.82
C ALA A 105 4.25 11.33 -18.16
N LEU A 106 4.40 12.28 -19.09
CA LEU A 106 3.85 12.22 -20.44
C LEU A 106 4.48 11.06 -21.23
N LEU A 107 5.81 10.96 -21.27
CA LEU A 107 6.52 9.89 -21.97
C LEU A 107 6.10 8.51 -21.47
N ALA A 108 5.98 8.35 -20.16
CA ALA A 108 5.52 7.09 -19.57
C ALA A 108 4.07 6.75 -19.95
N ALA A 109 3.17 7.74 -19.97
CA ALA A 109 1.78 7.53 -20.38
C ALA A 109 1.65 7.20 -21.88
N GLU A 110 2.46 7.84 -22.74
CA GLU A 110 2.55 7.54 -24.17
C GLU A 110 3.06 6.11 -24.42
N ILE A 111 4.10 5.67 -23.70
CA ILE A 111 4.59 4.28 -23.78
C ILE A 111 3.49 3.27 -23.44
N VAL A 112 2.73 3.52 -22.37
CA VAL A 112 1.60 2.64 -21.98
C VAL A 112 0.51 2.66 -23.04
N GLN A 113 0.21 3.82 -23.63
CA GLN A 113 -0.76 3.93 -24.71
C GLN A 113 -0.33 3.17 -25.96
N ASP A 114 0.92 3.31 -26.40
CA ASP A 114 1.47 2.60 -27.55
C ASP A 114 1.39 1.08 -27.32
N LEU A 115 1.91 0.59 -26.19
CA LEU A 115 1.85 -0.82 -25.81
C LEU A 115 0.43 -1.41 -25.88
N ARG A 116 -0.58 -0.65 -25.46
CA ARG A 116 -1.96 -1.11 -25.41
C ARG A 116 -2.73 -0.96 -26.72
N THR A 117 -2.27 -0.10 -27.62
CA THR A 117 -2.95 0.17 -28.89
C THR A 117 -2.33 -0.59 -30.05
N THR A 118 -1.00 -0.68 -30.10
CA THR A 118 -0.24 -1.31 -31.20
C THR A 118 0.47 -2.60 -30.77
N GLY A 119 0.74 -2.78 -29.47
CA GLY A 119 1.61 -3.84 -28.97
C GLY A 119 3.10 -3.55 -29.15
N ASP A 120 3.44 -2.41 -29.76
CA ASP A 120 4.80 -1.96 -30.01
C ASP A 120 5.20 -0.85 -29.03
N ILE A 121 6.49 -0.72 -28.79
CA ILE A 121 7.06 0.31 -27.90
C ILE A 121 7.81 1.34 -28.72
N ASN A 122 7.52 2.62 -28.51
CA ASN A 122 8.34 3.71 -29.05
C ASN A 122 9.74 3.71 -28.40
N SER A 123 10.75 3.26 -29.16
CA SER A 123 12.12 3.14 -28.68
C SER A 123 12.75 4.48 -28.29
N ASP A 124 12.36 5.57 -28.95
CA ASP A 124 12.92 6.90 -28.67
C ASP A 124 12.41 7.44 -27.33
N SER A 125 11.11 7.26 -27.07
CA SER A 125 10.51 7.61 -25.77
C SER A 125 11.12 6.78 -24.63
N VAL A 126 11.34 5.48 -24.85
CA VAL A 126 12.03 4.61 -23.87
C VAL A 126 13.46 5.08 -23.62
N ALA A 127 14.22 5.41 -24.66
CA ALA A 127 15.61 5.85 -24.53
C ALA A 127 15.72 7.19 -23.79
N LYS A 128 14.83 8.15 -24.10
CA LYS A 128 14.76 9.44 -23.39
C LYS A 128 14.42 9.23 -21.91
N LEU A 129 13.38 8.44 -21.64
CA LEU A 129 12.93 8.17 -20.27
C LEU A 129 13.98 7.40 -19.45
N THR A 130 14.68 6.45 -20.07
CA THR A 130 15.80 5.72 -19.47
C THR A 130 16.93 6.67 -19.08
N THR A 131 17.33 7.58 -19.98
CA THR A 131 18.36 8.60 -19.69
C THR A 131 17.96 9.44 -18.47
N MET A 132 16.73 9.96 -18.46
CA MET A 132 16.22 10.77 -17.34
C MET A 132 16.20 10.00 -16.00
N LEU A 133 15.89 8.69 -16.05
CA LEU A 133 15.88 7.81 -14.89
C LEU A 133 17.30 7.49 -14.37
N LEU A 134 18.27 7.38 -15.28
CA LEU A 134 19.69 7.18 -14.97
C LEU A 134 20.39 8.45 -14.47
N GLU A 135 19.95 9.64 -14.86
CA GLU A 135 20.47 10.91 -14.36
C GLU A 135 19.90 11.30 -12.98
N THR A 136 18.75 10.73 -12.60
CA THR A 136 18.11 11.02 -11.32
C THR A 136 18.68 10.13 -10.22
N GLU A 137 19.35 10.71 -9.22
CA GLU A 137 19.87 9.96 -8.07
C GLU A 137 18.77 9.61 -7.07
N ASN A 138 17.97 10.58 -6.65
CA ASN A 138 16.96 10.38 -5.61
C ASN A 138 15.57 10.21 -6.23
N TYR A 139 15.02 9.01 -6.13
CA TYR A 139 13.69 8.70 -6.65
C TYR A 139 12.59 9.15 -5.71
N THR A 140 11.50 9.63 -6.30
CA THR A 140 10.16 9.74 -5.71
C THR A 140 9.27 8.65 -6.30
N LEU A 141 8.00 8.56 -5.89
CA LEU A 141 7.06 7.57 -6.41
C LEU A 141 6.85 7.67 -7.93
N MET A 142 7.07 8.86 -8.52
CA MET A 142 7.10 9.04 -9.98
C MET A 142 8.21 8.20 -10.61
N GLU A 143 9.46 8.33 -10.15
CA GLU A 143 10.56 7.53 -10.70
C GLU A 143 10.44 6.04 -10.36
N LEU A 144 9.85 5.67 -9.22
CA LEU A 144 9.56 4.26 -8.89
C LEU A 144 8.56 3.64 -9.88
N ASN A 145 7.49 4.35 -10.21
CA ASN A 145 6.51 3.92 -11.22
C ASN A 145 7.19 3.63 -12.57
N ILE A 146 8.12 4.50 -12.95
CA ILE A 146 8.78 4.44 -14.24
C ILE A 146 9.88 3.39 -14.26
N ALA A 147 10.60 3.23 -13.15
CA ALA A 147 11.47 2.08 -12.95
C ALA A 147 10.71 0.76 -13.13
N GLY A 148 9.50 0.64 -12.55
CA GLY A 148 8.63 -0.52 -12.76
C GLY A 148 8.26 -0.74 -14.23
N LEU A 149 7.82 0.31 -14.93
CA LEU A 149 7.50 0.26 -16.37
C LEU A 149 8.68 -0.21 -17.23
N LEU A 150 9.88 0.34 -16.97
CA LEU A 150 11.06 0.09 -17.79
C LEU A 150 11.84 -1.16 -17.35
N ALA A 151 11.56 -1.74 -16.18
CA ALA A 151 12.34 -2.81 -15.57
C ALA A 151 12.67 -3.97 -16.53
N ALA A 152 11.68 -4.41 -17.32
CA ALA A 152 11.86 -5.49 -18.29
C ALA A 152 12.74 -5.08 -19.49
N LEU A 153 12.67 -3.81 -19.90
CA LEU A 153 13.30 -3.26 -21.10
C LEU A 153 14.77 -2.88 -20.89
N LEU A 154 15.18 -2.60 -19.64
CA LEU A 154 16.55 -2.19 -19.33
C LEU A 154 17.56 -3.34 -19.49
N GLY A 155 18.74 -3.03 -20.03
CA GLY A 155 19.89 -3.93 -19.99
C GLY A 155 20.42 -4.11 -18.55
N PRO A 156 21.22 -5.17 -18.26
CA PRO A 156 21.71 -5.43 -16.90
C PRO A 156 22.46 -4.26 -16.25
N ALA A 157 23.28 -3.53 -17.01
CA ALA A 157 24.06 -2.41 -16.48
C ALA A 157 23.17 -1.25 -16.01
N ASP A 158 22.25 -0.79 -16.87
CA ASP A 158 21.32 0.29 -16.54
C ASP A 158 20.35 -0.13 -15.43
N PHE A 159 19.86 -1.39 -15.50
CA PHE A 159 18.99 -1.94 -14.48
C PHE A 159 19.67 -2.00 -13.11
N MET A 160 20.98 -2.27 -13.04
CA MET A 160 21.73 -2.26 -11.77
C MET A 160 21.62 -0.90 -11.07
N VAL A 161 21.83 0.19 -11.81
CA VAL A 161 21.74 1.57 -11.30
C VAL A 161 20.32 1.87 -10.82
N VAL A 162 19.32 1.56 -11.65
CA VAL A 162 17.91 1.81 -11.34
C VAL A 162 17.45 0.98 -10.14
N TYR A 163 17.85 -0.29 -10.07
CA TYR A 163 17.49 -1.20 -8.98
C TYR A 163 18.08 -0.73 -7.65
N GLN A 164 19.34 -0.28 -7.64
CA GLN A 164 19.95 0.27 -6.42
C GLN A 164 19.17 1.49 -5.89
N ARG A 165 18.77 2.40 -6.78
CA ARG A 165 17.99 3.60 -6.42
C ARG A 165 16.59 3.23 -5.96
N TYR A 166 15.94 2.25 -6.60
CA TYR A 166 14.68 1.66 -6.15
C TYR A 166 14.78 1.10 -4.73
N VAL A 167 15.75 0.21 -4.47
CA VAL A 167 15.92 -0.44 -3.16
C VAL A 167 16.18 0.60 -2.05
N ARG A 168 16.93 1.66 -2.36
CA ARG A 168 17.12 2.77 -1.42
C ARG A 168 15.80 3.48 -1.13
N THR A 169 15.11 3.97 -2.16
CA THR A 169 13.92 4.82 -2.01
C THR A 169 12.70 4.07 -1.45
N ILE A 170 12.51 2.79 -1.78
CA ILE A 170 11.32 2.03 -1.36
C ILE A 170 11.15 1.95 0.16
N THR A 171 12.24 2.08 0.90
CA THR A 171 12.24 2.09 2.36
C THR A 171 11.52 3.31 2.97
N MET A 172 11.37 4.43 2.22
CA MET A 172 10.55 5.59 2.63
C MET A 172 9.07 5.25 2.78
N PHE A 173 8.62 4.21 2.07
CA PHE A 173 7.22 3.83 1.99
C PHE A 173 6.87 2.69 2.94
N THR A 174 7.77 2.27 3.84
CA THR A 174 7.55 1.16 4.80
C THR A 174 6.24 1.28 5.60
N THR A 175 5.80 2.48 5.94
CA THR A 175 4.58 2.74 6.73
C THR A 175 3.39 3.22 5.88
N TYR A 176 3.58 3.39 4.58
CA TYR A 176 2.56 3.81 3.63
C TYR A 176 2.81 3.19 2.26
N LEU A 177 2.11 2.10 1.98
CA LEU A 177 2.29 1.31 0.76
C LEU A 177 1.04 1.44 -0.11
N PRO A 178 0.95 2.47 -0.96
CA PRO A 178 -0.01 2.50 -2.05
C PRO A 178 0.01 1.19 -2.84
N ILE A 179 -1.15 0.79 -3.35
CA ILE A 179 -1.34 -0.41 -4.17
C ILE A 179 -0.31 -0.52 -5.32
N ASP A 180 0.09 0.60 -5.89
CA ASP A 180 1.06 0.69 -6.99
C ASP A 180 2.46 0.22 -6.60
N ILE A 181 2.84 0.46 -5.34
CA ILE A 181 4.15 0.07 -4.81
C ILE A 181 4.32 -1.45 -4.82
N TRP A 182 3.26 -2.21 -4.60
CA TRP A 182 3.30 -3.67 -4.64
C TRP A 182 3.56 -4.24 -6.01
N GLY A 183 2.89 -3.69 -7.03
CA GLY A 183 3.13 -4.06 -8.42
C GLY A 183 4.57 -3.74 -8.83
N ILE A 184 5.03 -2.51 -8.54
CA ILE A 184 6.39 -2.06 -8.83
C ILE A 184 7.42 -2.96 -8.13
N ALA A 185 7.26 -3.21 -6.84
CA ALA A 185 8.20 -4.01 -6.07
C ALA A 185 8.33 -5.43 -6.62
N THR A 186 7.19 -6.07 -6.90
CA THR A 186 7.16 -7.43 -7.46
C THR A 186 7.91 -7.46 -8.81
N GLN A 187 7.63 -6.50 -9.70
CA GLN A 187 8.30 -6.41 -11.00
C GLN A 187 9.81 -6.17 -10.86
N MET A 188 10.22 -5.23 -10.01
CA MET A 188 11.64 -4.91 -9.79
C MET A 188 12.42 -6.11 -9.26
N HIS A 189 11.89 -6.82 -8.26
CA HIS A 189 12.54 -8.01 -7.72
C HIS A 189 12.59 -9.17 -8.73
N ILE A 190 11.51 -9.42 -9.47
CA ILE A 190 11.51 -10.45 -10.51
C ILE A 190 12.58 -10.12 -11.57
N GLN A 191 12.67 -8.88 -12.03
CA GLN A 191 13.65 -8.49 -13.04
C GLN A 191 15.09 -8.57 -12.52
N ALA A 192 15.33 -8.26 -11.24
CA ALA A 192 16.64 -8.47 -10.61
C ALA A 192 17.04 -9.95 -10.63
N ILE A 193 16.13 -10.86 -10.30
CA ILE A 193 16.36 -12.32 -10.36
C ILE A 193 16.62 -12.74 -11.82
N LYS A 194 15.77 -12.34 -12.76
CA LYS A 194 15.92 -12.71 -14.18
C LYS A 194 17.26 -12.24 -14.75
N LYS A 195 17.69 -11.02 -14.44
CA LYS A 195 18.89 -10.42 -15.04
C LYS A 195 20.19 -10.85 -14.38
N PHE A 196 20.22 -11.09 -13.06
CA PHE A 196 21.47 -11.37 -12.34
C PHE A 196 21.60 -12.77 -11.77
N LEU A 197 20.49 -13.46 -11.49
CA LEU A 197 20.51 -14.81 -10.93
C LEU A 197 20.25 -15.85 -12.03
N MET A 198 19.35 -15.59 -12.97
CA MET A 198 19.02 -16.56 -14.01
C MET A 198 19.97 -16.54 -15.21
N VAL A 199 20.71 -15.45 -15.44
CA VAL A 199 21.67 -15.33 -16.55
C VAL A 199 23.08 -15.68 -16.07
N PRO A 200 23.68 -16.81 -16.50
CA PRO A 200 24.97 -17.27 -15.99
C PRO A 200 26.11 -16.26 -16.09
N ALA A 201 26.10 -15.41 -17.12
CA ALA A 201 27.12 -14.39 -17.33
C ALA A 201 27.13 -13.28 -16.26
N ASN A 202 26.00 -13.07 -15.57
CA ASN A 202 25.82 -11.96 -14.63
C ASN A 202 25.84 -12.42 -13.15
N ARG A 203 25.99 -13.73 -12.89
CA ARG A 203 25.96 -14.32 -11.56
C ARG A 203 27.23 -13.96 -10.78
N SER A 204 27.13 -12.96 -9.91
CA SER A 204 28.14 -12.62 -8.89
C SER A 204 27.57 -12.87 -7.50
N ARG A 205 28.47 -13.20 -6.55
CA ARG A 205 28.10 -13.44 -5.15
C ARG A 205 27.63 -12.16 -4.47
N GLU A 206 28.32 -11.06 -4.72
CA GLU A 206 27.99 -9.71 -4.23
C GLU A 206 26.61 -9.29 -4.73
N ASN A 207 26.34 -9.47 -6.02
CA ASN A 207 25.06 -9.11 -6.61
C ASN A 207 23.92 -9.96 -6.05
N THR A 208 24.16 -11.25 -5.90
CA THR A 208 23.19 -12.18 -5.31
C THR A 208 22.84 -11.73 -3.89
N ARG A 209 23.84 -11.47 -3.03
CA ARG A 209 23.61 -11.02 -1.65
C ARG A 209 22.79 -9.75 -1.57
N PHE A 210 23.15 -8.73 -2.35
CA PHE A 210 22.40 -7.48 -2.37
C PHE A 210 20.93 -7.69 -2.76
N ILE A 211 20.67 -8.47 -3.81
CA ILE A 211 19.31 -8.76 -4.28
C ILE A 211 18.52 -9.56 -3.24
N LEU A 212 19.13 -10.59 -2.63
CA LEU A 212 18.48 -11.37 -1.58
C LEU A 212 18.14 -10.50 -0.37
N GLU A 213 19.08 -9.68 0.10
CA GLU A 213 18.84 -8.76 1.21
C GLU A 213 17.78 -7.71 0.87
N ALA A 214 17.76 -7.20 -0.36
CA ALA A 214 16.72 -6.30 -0.83
C ALA A 214 15.33 -6.94 -0.82
N ILE A 215 15.18 -8.17 -1.31
CA ILE A 215 13.91 -8.91 -1.27
C ILE A 215 13.49 -9.18 0.19
N ILE A 216 14.44 -9.58 1.04
CA ILE A 216 14.16 -9.91 2.45
C ILE A 216 13.68 -8.69 3.23
N ASN A 217 14.29 -7.52 2.98
CA ASN A 217 13.95 -6.27 3.65
C ASN A 217 12.83 -5.48 2.95
N GLN A 218 12.32 -5.96 1.82
CA GLN A 218 11.17 -5.36 1.15
C GLN A 218 9.97 -5.32 2.11
N PRO A 219 9.33 -4.16 2.32
CA PRO A 219 8.06 -4.08 3.03
C PRO A 219 7.03 -5.05 2.43
N THR A 220 6.20 -5.67 3.26
CA THR A 220 5.14 -6.61 2.82
C THR A 220 3.92 -6.45 3.70
N ALA A 221 2.75 -6.86 3.18
CA ALA A 221 1.52 -7.03 3.96
C ALA A 221 0.97 -8.44 3.70
N SER A 222 0.03 -8.92 4.52
CA SER A 222 -0.58 -10.25 4.32
C SER A 222 -1.22 -10.43 2.93
N GLY A 223 -1.63 -9.33 2.28
CA GLY A 223 -2.17 -9.36 0.92
C GLY A 223 -1.12 -9.29 -0.21
N THR A 224 0.18 -9.30 0.08
CA THR A 224 1.27 -9.25 -0.93
C THR A 224 1.93 -10.61 -1.10
N VAL A 225 1.14 -11.59 -1.53
CA VAL A 225 1.48 -13.01 -1.57
C VAL A 225 2.75 -13.28 -2.37
N GLU A 226 2.86 -12.70 -3.57
CA GLU A 226 3.98 -12.87 -4.48
C GLU A 226 5.30 -12.42 -3.84
N LEU A 227 5.29 -11.27 -3.15
CA LEU A 227 6.44 -10.77 -2.41
C LEU A 227 6.80 -11.65 -1.21
N LEU A 228 5.82 -12.17 -0.48
CA LEU A 228 6.05 -13.10 0.62
C LEU A 228 6.71 -14.40 0.12
N MET A 229 6.24 -14.94 -1.01
CA MET A 229 6.85 -16.13 -1.64
C MET A 229 8.29 -15.85 -2.12
N LEU A 230 8.53 -14.69 -2.75
CA LEU A 230 9.89 -14.26 -3.13
C LEU A 230 10.81 -14.14 -1.92
N LYS A 231 10.32 -13.52 -0.85
CA LYS A 231 11.05 -13.37 0.42
C LYS A 231 11.37 -14.72 1.04
N ARG A 232 10.43 -15.66 1.01
CA ARG A 232 10.65 -17.02 1.52
C ARG A 232 11.74 -17.75 0.72
N LEU A 233 11.69 -17.70 -0.60
CA LEU A 233 12.73 -18.28 -1.45
C LEU A 233 14.08 -17.60 -1.23
N ALA A 234 14.11 -16.27 -1.10
CA ALA A 234 15.34 -15.52 -0.87
C ALA A 234 16.01 -15.88 0.47
N ILE A 235 15.22 -16.08 1.53
CA ILE A 235 15.71 -16.58 2.82
C ILE A 235 16.37 -17.94 2.66
N TYR A 236 15.75 -18.87 1.94
CA TYR A 236 16.32 -20.19 1.71
C TYR A 236 17.66 -20.14 0.96
N VAL A 237 17.76 -19.34 -0.10
CA VAL A 237 19.02 -19.18 -0.87
C VAL A 237 20.10 -18.52 0.00
N ARG A 238 19.75 -17.51 0.81
CA ARG A 238 20.69 -16.86 1.73
C ARG A 238 21.19 -17.83 2.81
N ASP A 239 20.29 -18.62 3.40
CA ASP A 239 20.63 -19.55 4.48
C ASP A 239 21.55 -20.66 3.97
N ASP A 240 21.33 -21.18 2.76
CA ASP A 240 22.24 -22.12 2.09
C ASP A 240 23.63 -21.52 1.83
N GLU A 241 23.68 -20.23 1.54
CA GLU A 241 24.94 -19.53 1.30
C GLU A 241 25.76 -19.37 2.59
N ALA A 242 25.07 -19.17 3.72
CA ALA A 242 25.68 -18.90 5.02
C ALA A 242 26.03 -20.19 5.79
N PHE A 243 25.21 -21.24 5.67
CA PHE A 243 25.35 -22.47 6.45
C PHE A 243 24.91 -23.70 5.64
N GLU A 244 25.59 -24.84 5.82
CA GLU A 244 25.09 -26.13 5.32
C GLU A 244 23.84 -26.54 6.13
N ASN A 245 22.65 -26.27 5.60
CA ASN A 245 21.40 -26.75 6.17
C ASN A 245 20.95 -28.03 5.45
N PRO A 246 21.10 -29.23 6.07
CA PRO A 246 20.78 -30.49 5.41
C PRO A 246 19.27 -30.67 5.14
N MET A 247 18.40 -29.85 5.74
CA MET A 247 16.95 -29.89 5.53
C MET A 247 16.47 -28.93 4.44
N LEU A 248 17.34 -28.08 3.90
CA LEU A 248 16.94 -26.98 3.02
C LEU A 248 16.24 -27.48 1.75
N ASP A 249 16.79 -28.50 1.08
CA ASP A 249 16.19 -29.07 -0.13
C ASP A 249 14.76 -29.55 0.14
N GLY A 250 14.51 -30.16 1.31
CA GLY A 250 13.17 -30.59 1.71
C GLY A 250 12.23 -29.42 1.97
N LEU A 251 12.70 -28.36 2.62
CA LEU A 251 11.91 -27.15 2.91
C LEU A 251 11.53 -26.40 1.62
N VAL A 252 12.48 -26.25 0.69
CA VAL A 252 12.21 -25.58 -0.60
C VAL A 252 11.29 -26.43 -1.47
N ASN A 253 11.52 -27.75 -1.56
CA ASN A 253 10.61 -28.62 -2.31
C ASN A 253 9.19 -28.60 -1.74
N SER A 254 9.03 -28.61 -0.42
CA SER A 254 7.71 -28.49 0.22
C SER A 254 7.02 -27.17 -0.14
N MET A 255 7.77 -26.06 -0.13
CA MET A 255 7.28 -24.74 -0.57
C MET A 255 6.84 -24.75 -2.05
N LEU A 256 7.66 -25.31 -2.95
CA LEU A 256 7.37 -25.35 -4.37
C LEU A 256 6.21 -26.29 -4.72
N GLU A 257 6.08 -27.42 -4.03
CA GLU A 257 4.95 -28.34 -4.19
C GLU A 257 3.64 -27.72 -3.68
N ALA A 258 3.68 -26.97 -2.58
CA ALA A 258 2.53 -26.19 -2.12
C ALA A 258 2.13 -25.13 -3.15
N ALA A 259 3.10 -24.39 -3.70
CA ALA A 259 2.87 -23.43 -4.77
C ALA A 259 2.28 -24.07 -6.03
N GLU A 260 2.69 -25.30 -6.38
CA GLU A 260 2.13 -26.03 -7.51
C GLU A 260 0.68 -26.45 -7.27
N ARG A 261 0.34 -26.95 -6.07
CA ARG A 261 -1.05 -27.29 -5.69
C ARG A 261 -1.99 -26.09 -5.73
N GLU A 262 -1.49 -24.94 -5.29
CA GLU A 262 -2.24 -23.67 -5.25
C GLU A 262 -2.10 -22.85 -6.55
N GLN A 263 -1.55 -23.44 -7.63
CA GLN A 263 -1.38 -22.81 -8.95
C GLN A 263 -0.56 -21.48 -8.93
N ALA A 264 0.28 -21.32 -7.91
CA ALA A 264 1.09 -20.13 -7.62
C ALA A 264 2.58 -20.32 -7.96
N LEU A 265 2.95 -21.34 -8.73
CA LEU A 265 4.35 -21.65 -9.04
C LEU A 265 5.03 -20.58 -9.91
N THR A 266 4.24 -19.88 -10.73
CA THR A 266 4.67 -18.72 -11.51
C THR A 266 4.02 -17.48 -10.92
N ILE A 267 4.84 -16.48 -10.58
CA ILE A 267 4.40 -15.21 -10.01
C ILE A 267 4.67 -14.04 -10.97
N GLY A 268 3.91 -12.96 -10.82
CA GLY A 268 3.97 -11.80 -11.71
C GLY A 268 3.17 -11.99 -13.00
N LEU A 269 3.23 -10.97 -13.86
CA LEU A 269 2.57 -10.96 -15.17
C LEU A 269 3.64 -10.80 -16.26
N GLU A 270 3.44 -11.43 -17.42
CA GLU A 270 4.32 -11.25 -18.58
C GLU A 270 4.51 -9.76 -18.92
N PRO A 271 5.71 -9.32 -19.32
CA PRO A 271 6.97 -10.08 -19.51
C PRO A 271 7.80 -10.25 -18.23
N SER A 272 7.27 -9.84 -17.08
CA SER A 272 7.90 -9.86 -15.76
C SER A 272 7.40 -11.00 -14.88
N ASP A 273 7.06 -12.14 -15.48
CA ASP A 273 6.71 -13.36 -14.77
C ASP A 273 7.98 -14.15 -14.37
N LEU A 274 7.86 -14.94 -13.31
CA LEU A 274 8.95 -15.76 -12.78
C LEU A 274 8.43 -17.10 -12.25
N ASN A 275 8.98 -18.20 -12.76
CA ASN A 275 8.71 -19.53 -12.23
C ASN A 275 9.69 -19.86 -11.09
N LEU A 276 9.17 -20.03 -9.87
CA LEU A 276 9.98 -20.22 -8.67
C LEU A 276 10.81 -21.51 -8.69
N ARG A 277 10.27 -22.60 -9.28
CA ARG A 277 10.98 -23.87 -9.43
C ARG A 277 12.18 -23.73 -10.36
N LYS A 278 12.01 -23.05 -11.49
CA LYS A 278 13.14 -22.79 -12.41
C LYS A 278 14.26 -22.00 -11.75
N VAL A 279 13.93 -21.05 -10.87
CA VAL A 279 14.93 -20.28 -10.10
C VAL A 279 15.69 -21.18 -9.15
N TRP A 280 14.97 -21.98 -8.36
CA TRP A 280 15.60 -22.92 -7.44
C TRP A 280 16.47 -23.96 -8.15
N ASP A 281 15.96 -24.56 -9.23
CA ASP A 281 16.70 -25.58 -10.00
C ASP A 281 17.98 -24.98 -10.59
N ALA A 282 17.92 -23.77 -11.15
CA ALA A 282 19.10 -23.10 -11.71
C ALA A 282 20.16 -22.78 -10.64
N TYR A 283 19.73 -22.39 -9.44
CA TYR A 283 20.64 -22.20 -8.30
C TYR A 283 21.25 -23.51 -7.83
N ARG A 284 20.41 -24.53 -7.63
CA ARG A 284 20.80 -25.78 -6.99
C ARG A 284 21.66 -26.65 -7.90
N SER A 285 21.34 -26.73 -9.19
CA SER A 285 22.08 -27.57 -10.15
C SER A 285 23.53 -27.14 -10.33
N GLU A 286 23.82 -25.85 -10.13
CA GLU A 286 25.14 -25.27 -10.31
C GLU A 286 25.74 -24.82 -8.97
N ARG A 287 25.24 -25.28 -7.82
CA ARG A 287 25.50 -24.66 -6.51
C ARG A 287 26.99 -24.36 -6.20
N GLU A 288 27.89 -25.27 -6.59
CA GLU A 288 29.34 -25.13 -6.38
C GLU A 288 30.01 -24.13 -7.35
N THR A 289 29.42 -23.93 -8.53
CA THR A 289 29.95 -23.08 -9.60
C THR A 289 29.01 -21.93 -9.97
N TYR A 290 27.98 -21.70 -9.15
CA TYR A 290 26.87 -20.81 -9.48
C TYR A 290 27.36 -19.37 -9.60
N TRP A 291 28.24 -18.96 -8.69
CA TRP A 291 28.87 -17.65 -8.73
C TRP A 291 30.14 -17.68 -9.54
N ARG A 292 30.28 -16.70 -10.42
CA ARG A 292 31.53 -16.41 -11.10
C ARG A 292 32.37 -15.46 -10.24
N PRO A 293 33.70 -15.55 -10.30
CA PRO A 293 34.56 -14.49 -9.80
C PRO A 293 34.15 -13.17 -10.43
N ALA A 294 34.11 -12.09 -9.64
CA ALA A 294 33.85 -10.77 -10.20
C ALA A 294 34.98 -10.40 -11.16
N GLU A 295 34.68 -10.31 -12.47
CA GLU A 295 35.65 -9.90 -13.48
C GLU A 295 35.79 -8.36 -13.58
N ASN A 296 34.91 -7.59 -12.88
CA ASN A 296 34.72 -6.16 -13.10
C ASN A 296 34.25 -5.43 -11.80
N ASP A 297 34.42 -4.10 -11.74
CA ASP A 297 33.82 -3.20 -10.72
C ASP A 297 32.28 -3.05 -10.84
N HIS A 298 31.62 -3.91 -11.63
CA HIS A 298 30.18 -3.85 -11.91
C HIS A 298 29.40 -4.72 -10.93
N HIS A 299 29.43 -4.36 -9.65
CA HIS A 299 28.69 -5.04 -8.61
C HIS A 299 27.88 -4.05 -7.77
N PHE A 300 26.81 -4.53 -7.15
CA PHE A 300 26.06 -3.78 -6.16
C PHE A 300 26.94 -3.46 -4.94
N PRO A 301 26.68 -2.36 -4.21
CA PRO A 301 27.31 -2.12 -2.92
C PRO A 301 26.83 -3.16 -1.89
N VAL A 302 27.45 -3.17 -0.72
CA VAL A 302 26.86 -3.85 0.44
C VAL A 302 25.50 -3.22 0.74
N PHE A 303 24.47 -4.05 0.97
CA PHE A 303 23.09 -3.61 1.14
C PHE A 303 22.96 -2.43 2.11
N ALA A 304 23.48 -2.57 3.33
CA ALA A 304 23.42 -1.53 4.35
C ALA A 304 23.93 -0.17 3.85
N ALA A 305 25.06 -0.14 3.13
CA ALA A 305 25.61 1.08 2.55
C ALA A 305 24.81 1.59 1.33
N GLY A 306 24.14 0.68 0.61
CA GLY A 306 23.32 1.00 -0.56
C GLY A 306 21.92 1.53 -0.22
N THR A 307 21.44 1.32 1.02
CA THR A 307 20.06 1.64 1.43
C THR A 307 19.94 2.75 2.47
N GLU A 308 21.02 3.42 2.84
CA GLU A 308 20.94 4.55 3.77
C GLU A 308 20.08 5.68 3.19
N LEU A 309 19.05 6.07 3.95
CA LEU A 309 18.22 7.24 3.69
C LEU A 309 18.29 8.24 4.84
N PRO A 310 18.25 9.56 4.55
CA PRO A 310 18.12 10.56 5.59
C PRO A 310 16.78 10.43 6.32
N TYR A 311 16.79 10.68 7.63
CA TYR A 311 15.55 10.88 8.38
C TYR A 311 14.94 12.25 8.05
N PHE A 312 13.67 12.24 7.64
CA PHE A 312 12.95 13.45 7.23
C PHE A 312 12.00 13.94 8.33
N ASN A 313 12.48 14.83 9.21
CA ASN A 313 11.67 15.34 10.33
C ASN A 313 10.59 16.36 9.91
N HIS A 314 10.64 16.90 8.69
CA HIS A 314 9.63 17.80 8.11
C HIS A 314 9.86 17.94 6.58
N PHE A 315 8.89 18.52 5.86
CA PHE A 315 8.93 18.70 4.40
C PHE A 315 10.18 19.42 3.87
N GLY A 316 10.67 20.46 4.53
CA GLY A 316 11.88 21.17 4.11
C GLY A 316 13.12 20.27 3.89
N LYS A 317 13.36 19.28 4.76
CA LYS A 317 14.48 18.33 4.58
C LYS A 317 14.25 17.38 3.41
N LEU A 318 13.01 16.96 3.19
CA LEU A 318 12.61 16.15 2.05
C LEU A 318 12.89 16.91 0.75
N PHE A 319 12.44 18.16 0.64
CA PHE A 319 12.67 19.01 -0.54
C PHE A 319 14.16 19.21 -0.82
N GLN A 320 14.96 19.45 0.23
CA GLN A 320 16.41 19.57 0.08
C GLN A 320 17.05 18.29 -0.51
N TRP A 321 16.63 17.12 -0.02
CA TRP A 321 17.14 15.83 -0.51
C TRP A 321 16.71 15.56 -1.96
N ILE A 322 15.45 15.86 -2.31
CA ILE A 322 14.96 15.69 -3.68
C ILE A 322 15.70 16.61 -4.64
N MET A 323 15.83 17.89 -4.31
CA MET A 323 16.56 18.84 -5.16
C MET A 323 17.99 18.38 -5.42
N ALA A 324 18.68 17.91 -4.38
CA ALA A 324 20.04 17.40 -4.51
C ALA A 324 20.11 16.20 -5.45
N GLY A 325 19.19 15.25 -5.36
CA GLY A 325 19.23 14.04 -6.20
C GLY A 325 18.62 14.18 -7.57
N LYS A 326 17.79 15.20 -7.82
CA LYS A 326 17.24 15.52 -9.14
C LYS A 326 18.04 16.63 -9.84
N ASN A 327 19.16 17.07 -9.27
CA ASN A 327 19.98 18.18 -9.75
C ASN A 327 19.20 19.48 -9.99
N ILE A 328 18.16 19.72 -9.17
CA ILE A 328 17.33 20.92 -9.27
C ILE A 328 18.07 22.07 -8.59
N THR A 329 18.30 23.14 -9.33
CA THR A 329 19.01 24.32 -8.84
C THR A 329 18.06 25.25 -8.10
N VAL A 330 18.63 26.09 -7.23
CA VAL A 330 17.86 27.13 -6.54
C VAL A 330 17.27 28.12 -7.55
N ASP A 331 18.01 28.45 -8.62
CA ASP A 331 17.56 29.37 -9.67
C ASP A 331 16.31 28.86 -10.40
N GLN A 332 16.21 27.54 -10.62
CA GLN A 332 15.01 26.90 -11.17
C GLN A 332 13.81 27.06 -10.23
N ILE A 333 14.01 26.98 -8.92
CA ILE A 333 12.95 27.20 -7.91
C ILE A 333 12.57 28.68 -7.81
N GLU A 334 13.53 29.60 -7.90
CA GLU A 334 13.25 31.04 -7.92
C GLU A 334 12.46 31.45 -9.16
N ALA A 335 12.74 30.82 -10.31
CA ALA A 335 12.02 31.07 -11.56
C ALA A 335 10.53 30.74 -11.47
N VAL A 336 10.13 29.83 -10.58
CA VAL A 336 8.72 29.50 -10.31
C VAL A 336 8.11 30.25 -9.12
N GLY A 337 8.80 31.28 -8.62
CA GLY A 337 8.26 32.24 -7.65
C GLY A 337 8.62 32.00 -6.18
N ILE A 338 9.47 31.01 -5.87
CA ILE A 338 9.89 30.72 -4.49
C ILE A 338 11.33 31.20 -4.27
N SER A 339 11.50 32.30 -3.53
CA SER A 339 12.84 32.84 -3.25
C SER A 339 13.76 31.85 -2.53
N ALA A 340 15.06 31.89 -2.84
CA ALA A 340 16.09 31.09 -2.18
C ALA A 340 16.08 31.26 -0.66
N TYR A 341 15.80 32.48 -0.18
CA TYR A 341 15.73 32.78 1.25
C TYR A 341 14.57 32.01 1.91
N LYS A 342 13.38 32.04 1.31
CA LYS A 342 12.20 31.33 1.81
C LYS A 342 12.44 29.82 1.84
N LEU A 343 12.95 29.25 0.74
CA LEU A 343 13.30 27.83 0.64
C LEU A 343 14.33 27.41 1.72
N LYS A 344 15.42 28.16 1.87
CA LYS A 344 16.46 27.86 2.88
C LYS A 344 15.94 27.94 4.32
N ARG A 345 15.01 28.84 4.61
CA ARG A 345 14.39 28.91 5.95
C ARG A 345 13.38 27.80 6.17
N ALA A 346 12.64 27.42 5.14
CA ALA A 346 11.70 26.30 5.19
C ALA A 346 12.37 24.95 5.55
N TYR A 347 13.68 24.82 5.30
CA TYR A 347 14.49 23.68 5.78
C TYR A 347 14.60 23.57 7.30
N LYS A 348 14.15 24.57 8.05
CA LYS A 348 14.14 24.56 9.52
C LYS A 348 12.77 24.87 10.11
N ASP A 349 11.90 25.53 9.34
CA ASP A 349 10.62 26.05 9.80
C ASP A 349 9.54 25.85 8.72
N PRO A 350 8.71 24.80 8.82
CA PRO A 350 7.70 24.47 7.82
C PRO A 350 6.56 25.50 7.73
N ASP A 351 6.42 26.40 8.72
CA ASP A 351 5.38 27.44 8.72
C ASP A 351 5.58 28.49 7.62
N LEU A 352 6.77 28.55 7.03
CA LEU A 352 7.14 29.53 6.00
C LEU A 352 6.71 29.13 4.59
N LEU A 353 6.34 27.86 4.38
CA LEU A 353 5.80 27.41 3.10
C LEU A 353 4.28 27.40 3.18
N HIS A 354 3.67 27.97 2.16
CA HIS A 354 2.25 27.94 1.94
C HIS A 354 1.90 26.90 0.88
N LEU A 355 0.61 26.61 0.79
CA LEU A 355 0.08 25.67 -0.18
C LEU A 355 0.45 26.01 -1.64
N SER A 356 0.43 27.28 -2.03
CA SER A 356 0.86 27.72 -3.36
C SER A 356 2.33 27.39 -3.64
N ASP A 357 3.20 27.52 -2.63
CA ASP A 357 4.59 27.10 -2.75
C ASP A 357 4.69 25.58 -2.93
N LEU A 358 3.87 24.80 -2.21
CA LEU A 358 3.85 23.35 -2.33
C LEU A 358 3.47 22.91 -3.75
N GLU A 359 2.46 23.51 -4.37
CA GLU A 359 2.09 23.19 -5.76
C GLU A 359 3.25 23.45 -6.73
N CYS A 360 3.92 24.61 -6.59
CA CYS A 360 5.11 24.93 -7.39
C CYS A 360 6.25 23.94 -7.16
N LEU A 361 6.54 23.60 -5.89
CA LEU A 361 7.59 22.64 -5.54
C LEU A 361 7.26 21.25 -6.04
N MET A 362 6.01 20.79 -5.89
CA MET A 362 5.59 19.48 -6.38
C MET A 362 5.78 19.37 -7.89
N ARG A 363 5.40 20.40 -8.64
CA ARG A 363 5.59 20.46 -10.09
C ARG A 363 7.06 20.40 -10.47
N GLN A 364 7.91 21.24 -9.86
CA GLN A 364 9.33 21.29 -10.19
C GLN A 364 10.11 20.06 -9.72
N MET A 365 9.71 19.45 -8.61
CA MET A 365 10.39 18.29 -8.02
C MET A 365 9.82 16.95 -8.48
N ARG A 366 8.80 16.94 -9.35
CA ARG A 366 8.07 15.74 -9.79
C ARG A 366 7.56 14.93 -8.59
N LEU A 367 6.91 15.61 -7.66
CA LEU A 367 6.25 14.96 -6.52
C LEU A 367 4.79 14.72 -6.84
N ILE A 368 4.33 13.52 -6.50
CA ILE A 368 2.91 13.21 -6.49
C ILE A 368 2.38 13.23 -5.05
N PRO A 369 1.07 13.40 -4.84
CA PRO A 369 0.50 13.53 -3.50
C PRO A 369 0.93 12.45 -2.50
N ALA A 370 1.09 11.20 -2.97
CA ALA A 370 1.50 10.07 -2.14
C ALA A 370 2.95 10.17 -1.61
N ASP A 371 3.84 10.91 -2.28
CA ASP A 371 5.19 11.22 -1.75
C ASP A 371 5.09 12.05 -0.46
N LEU A 372 4.13 12.98 -0.44
CA LEU A 372 3.86 13.81 0.73
C LEU A 372 3.24 12.99 1.85
N ASP A 373 2.29 12.10 1.54
CA ASP A 373 1.68 11.21 2.53
C ASP A 373 2.70 10.28 3.18
N ALA A 374 3.62 9.69 2.41
CA ALA A 374 4.70 8.87 2.95
C ALA A 374 5.62 9.70 3.87
N SER A 375 5.93 10.94 3.47
CA SER A 375 6.75 11.83 4.29
C SER A 375 6.06 12.29 5.57
N ILE A 376 4.75 12.54 5.54
CA ILE A 376 3.97 12.84 6.75
C ILE A 376 3.92 11.61 7.64
N LYS A 377 3.66 10.42 7.09
CA LYS A 377 3.58 9.18 7.88
C LYS A 377 4.95 8.79 8.47
N SER A 378 6.07 9.10 7.83
CA SER A 378 7.42 8.82 8.37
C SER A 378 7.89 9.81 9.46
N GLN A 379 7.22 10.95 9.66
CA GLN A 379 7.65 12.01 10.58
C GLN A 379 7.44 11.75 12.09
N PHE A 380 6.86 10.61 12.50
CA PHE A 380 6.28 10.48 13.84
C PHE A 380 6.78 9.28 14.67
N ILE A 381 8.08 9.00 14.62
CA ILE A 381 8.72 8.28 15.73
C ILE A 381 9.68 9.27 16.40
N ASN A 382 9.11 10.17 17.21
CA ASN A 382 9.91 10.91 18.19
C ASN A 382 9.93 10.08 19.47
N THR A 383 10.99 9.30 19.67
CA THR A 383 11.22 8.54 20.92
C THR A 383 11.69 9.41 22.08
N GLU A 384 11.99 10.69 21.86
CA GLU A 384 12.63 11.57 22.86
C GLU A 384 11.71 12.68 23.39
N ALA A 385 10.52 12.88 22.82
CA ALA A 385 9.51 13.80 23.35
C ALA A 385 8.22 13.05 23.67
N ASP A 386 7.53 13.48 24.74
CA ASP A 386 6.18 13.02 25.17
C ASP A 386 5.07 13.38 24.15
N THR A 387 5.39 13.38 22.85
CA THR A 387 4.50 13.74 21.75
C THR A 387 4.19 12.52 20.91
N TRP A 388 2.93 12.08 21.02
CA TRP A 388 2.14 11.29 20.07
C TRP A 388 2.93 10.22 19.30
N VAL A 389 3.05 9.05 19.92
CA VAL A 389 3.39 7.80 19.23
C VAL A 389 2.39 7.61 18.09
N GLN A 390 2.87 7.49 16.85
CA GLN A 390 2.02 6.96 15.80
C GLN A 390 1.54 5.58 16.23
N TYR A 391 0.23 5.45 16.40
CA TYR A 391 -0.39 4.17 16.65
C TYR A 391 -0.15 3.28 15.43
N THR A 392 0.81 2.38 15.54
CA THR A 392 1.18 1.42 14.50
C THR A 392 0.87 0.03 15.02
N PRO A 393 -0.35 -0.51 14.75
CA PRO A 393 -0.74 -1.80 15.28
C PRO A 393 0.19 -2.93 14.86
N GLU A 394 0.85 -2.79 13.71
CA GLU A 394 1.83 -3.72 13.15
C GLU A 394 3.11 -3.80 14.00
N LEU A 395 3.41 -2.76 14.79
CA LEU A 395 4.55 -2.71 15.74
C LEU A 395 4.10 -2.95 17.18
N THR A 396 2.80 -3.15 17.40
CA THR A 396 2.23 -3.33 18.74
C THR A 396 2.05 -4.82 19.01
N ALA A 397 2.65 -5.32 20.09
CA ALA A 397 2.46 -6.70 20.50
C ALA A 397 0.98 -6.98 20.82
N PRO A 398 0.40 -8.13 20.41
CA PRO A 398 -1.03 -8.39 20.62
C PRO A 398 -1.51 -8.27 22.06
N GLY A 399 -0.67 -8.65 23.04
CA GLY A 399 -0.99 -8.48 24.46
C GLY A 399 -1.10 -7.03 24.93
N MET A 400 -0.72 -6.04 24.11
CA MET A 400 -0.78 -4.61 24.43
C MET A 400 -1.94 -3.89 23.73
N TYR A 401 -2.73 -4.57 22.89
CA TYR A 401 -3.82 -3.92 22.14
C TYR A 401 -4.85 -3.24 23.05
N HIS A 402 -5.27 -3.88 24.14
CA HIS A 402 -6.15 -3.27 25.14
C HIS A 402 -5.61 -1.94 25.70
N VAL A 403 -4.31 -1.88 26.03
CA VAL A 403 -3.68 -0.65 26.57
C VAL A 403 -3.74 0.48 25.54
N MET A 404 -3.41 0.18 24.28
CA MET A 404 -3.44 1.18 23.21
C MET A 404 -4.87 1.65 22.93
N ALA A 405 -5.86 0.76 23.02
CA ALA A 405 -7.27 1.12 22.90
C ALA A 405 -7.71 2.11 23.98
N GLU A 406 -7.32 1.89 25.24
CA GLU A 406 -7.63 2.75 26.38
C GLU A 406 -6.94 4.11 26.29
N VAL A 407 -5.66 4.14 25.92
CA VAL A 407 -4.90 5.38 25.72
C VAL A 407 -5.54 6.24 24.64
N ALA A 408 -5.91 5.63 23.50
CA ALA A 408 -6.60 6.33 22.42
C ALA A 408 -7.97 6.83 22.88
N ARG A 409 -8.74 6.01 23.60
CA ARG A 409 -10.05 6.42 24.14
C ARG A 409 -9.94 7.62 25.10
N HIS A 410 -8.97 7.59 26.01
CA HIS A 410 -8.71 8.67 26.95
C HIS A 410 -8.33 9.97 26.22
N ASN A 411 -7.49 9.86 25.19
CA ASN A 411 -7.14 11.00 24.35
C ASN A 411 -8.37 11.58 23.64
N TYR A 412 -9.23 10.75 23.06
CA TYR A 412 -10.50 11.20 22.49
C TYR A 412 -11.36 11.94 23.53
N GLU A 413 -11.47 11.42 24.76
CA GLU A 413 -12.26 12.06 25.80
C GLU A 413 -11.75 13.46 26.17
N ARG A 414 -10.44 13.65 26.15
CA ARG A 414 -9.76 14.93 26.40
C ARG A 414 -9.83 15.90 25.21
N THR A 415 -9.54 15.43 24.00
CA THR A 415 -9.35 16.29 22.82
C THR A 415 -10.62 16.46 22.01
N LYS A 416 -11.50 15.44 22.03
CA LYS A 416 -12.61 15.21 21.09
C LYS A 416 -12.13 15.10 19.64
N ASN A 417 -10.90 14.61 19.42
CA ASN A 417 -10.39 14.34 18.08
C ASN A 417 -10.86 12.95 17.61
N HIS A 418 -11.65 12.90 16.53
CA HIS A 418 -12.21 11.64 16.01
C HIS A 418 -11.15 10.59 15.67
N LEU A 419 -9.95 11.02 15.27
CA LEU A 419 -8.84 10.11 15.04
C LEU A 419 -8.56 9.19 16.24
N ASP A 420 -8.55 9.74 17.45
CA ASP A 420 -8.28 8.98 18.66
C ASP A 420 -9.39 7.94 18.94
N LEU A 421 -10.63 8.25 18.57
CA LEU A 421 -11.76 7.33 18.69
C LEU A 421 -11.65 6.17 17.69
N GLU A 422 -11.36 6.48 16.44
CA GLU A 422 -11.16 5.49 15.37
C GLU A 422 -10.03 4.51 15.71
N ILE A 423 -8.93 5.04 16.26
CA ILE A 423 -7.79 4.24 16.71
C ILE A 423 -8.21 3.32 17.86
N SER A 424 -8.97 3.84 18.84
CA SER A 424 -9.49 3.03 19.94
C SER A 424 -10.34 1.86 19.43
N PHE A 425 -11.24 2.11 18.47
CA PHE A 425 -12.04 1.06 17.85
C PHE A 425 -11.20 -0.01 17.17
N ARG A 426 -10.20 0.40 16.37
CA ARG A 426 -9.28 -0.54 15.70
C ARG A 426 -8.58 -1.44 16.71
N TYR A 427 -8.03 -0.88 17.79
CA TYR A 427 -7.35 -1.69 18.80
C TYR A 427 -8.29 -2.59 19.60
N ARG A 428 -9.52 -2.15 19.94
CA ARG A 428 -10.52 -3.02 20.59
C ARG A 428 -10.85 -4.25 19.75
N ALA A 429 -11.04 -4.06 18.44
CA ALA A 429 -11.30 -5.16 17.53
C ALA A 429 -10.10 -6.11 17.42
N MET A 430 -8.88 -5.56 17.30
CA MET A 430 -7.66 -6.37 17.25
C MET A 430 -7.40 -7.15 18.55
N ASP A 431 -7.65 -6.53 19.71
CA ASP A 431 -7.56 -7.17 21.02
C ASP A 431 -8.56 -8.33 21.15
N GLY A 432 -9.82 -8.07 20.80
CA GLY A 432 -10.88 -9.07 20.71
C GLY A 432 -10.48 -10.29 19.89
N MET A 433 -10.04 -10.05 18.65
CA MET A 433 -9.66 -11.11 17.72
C MET A 433 -8.39 -11.87 18.11
N ALA A 434 -7.43 -11.23 18.77
CA ALA A 434 -6.14 -11.84 19.10
C ALA A 434 -6.14 -12.57 20.45
N ASN A 435 -6.84 -12.03 21.45
CA ASN A 435 -6.70 -12.45 22.84
C ASN A 435 -7.92 -13.21 23.40
N TYR A 436 -9.07 -13.19 22.72
CA TYR A 436 -10.32 -13.78 23.22
C TYR A 436 -10.95 -14.76 22.21
N PRO A 437 -10.79 -16.09 22.41
CA PRO A 437 -11.45 -17.09 21.60
C PRO A 437 -12.98 -16.91 21.57
N GLY A 438 -13.59 -17.00 20.38
CA GLY A 438 -15.03 -16.81 20.20
C GLY A 438 -15.52 -15.36 20.24
N TRP A 439 -14.62 -14.37 20.35
CA TRP A 439 -15.01 -12.95 20.39
C TRP A 439 -15.81 -12.52 19.15
N LEU A 440 -15.48 -13.00 17.95
CA LEU A 440 -16.19 -12.64 16.71
C LEU A 440 -17.69 -12.98 16.72
N THR A 441 -18.10 -13.93 17.56
CA THR A 441 -19.50 -14.35 17.73
C THR A 441 -20.13 -13.77 19.01
N SER A 442 -19.41 -12.95 19.77
CA SER A 442 -19.89 -12.40 21.05
C SER A 442 -20.72 -11.13 20.89
N ASP A 443 -21.49 -10.79 21.92
CA ASP A 443 -22.22 -9.53 22.03
C ASP A 443 -21.29 -8.31 22.07
N ASP A 444 -20.05 -8.47 22.55
CA ASP A 444 -19.05 -7.39 22.57
C ASP A 444 -18.62 -7.01 21.16
N ALA A 445 -18.44 -7.98 20.26
CA ALA A 445 -18.13 -7.71 18.86
C ALA A 445 -19.29 -7.01 18.14
N VAL A 446 -20.54 -7.40 18.45
CA VAL A 446 -21.75 -6.75 17.92
C VAL A 446 -21.86 -5.32 18.44
N THR A 447 -21.61 -5.12 19.73
CA THR A 447 -21.66 -3.79 20.36
C THR A 447 -20.61 -2.87 19.77
N LEU A 448 -19.36 -3.33 19.64
CA LEU A 448 -18.31 -2.57 18.97
C LEU A 448 -18.65 -2.30 17.51
N GLY A 449 -19.22 -3.27 16.79
CA GLY A 449 -19.69 -3.10 15.42
C GLY A 449 -20.72 -1.98 15.29
N HIS A 450 -21.72 -1.95 16.17
CA HIS A 450 -22.71 -0.86 16.22
C HIS A 450 -22.06 0.49 16.57
N GLU A 451 -21.18 0.55 17.57
CA GLU A 451 -20.47 1.80 17.93
C GLU A 451 -19.68 2.38 16.74
N ILE A 452 -18.99 1.51 15.99
CA ILE A 452 -18.25 1.90 14.79
C ILE A 452 -19.22 2.37 13.70
N MET A 453 -20.29 1.61 13.46
CA MET A 453 -21.29 1.95 12.47
C MET A 453 -21.98 3.28 12.76
N ASP A 454 -22.34 3.55 14.01
CA ASP A 454 -22.96 4.81 14.42
C ASP A 454 -22.05 6.02 14.13
N VAL A 455 -20.74 5.86 14.39
CA VAL A 455 -19.76 6.91 14.10
C VAL A 455 -19.57 7.11 12.60
N LEU A 456 -19.40 6.01 11.85
CA LEU A 456 -19.22 6.08 10.40
C LEU A 456 -20.46 6.64 9.69
N MET A 457 -21.66 6.20 10.08
CA MET A 457 -22.93 6.67 9.53
C MET A 457 -23.28 8.10 9.95
N GLY A 458 -22.61 8.62 10.98
CA GLY A 458 -22.65 10.03 11.35
C GLY A 458 -21.83 10.94 10.43
N MET A 459 -21.12 10.41 9.43
CA MET A 459 -20.32 11.19 8.47
C MET A 459 -20.91 11.09 7.05
N ASP A 460 -20.88 12.19 6.31
CA ASP A 460 -21.33 12.23 4.92
C ASP A 460 -20.25 11.78 3.92
N VAL A 461 -18.99 11.74 4.34
CA VAL A 461 -17.80 11.35 3.54
C VAL A 461 -16.82 10.51 4.39
N TRP A 462 -16.27 9.45 3.79
CA TRP A 462 -15.21 8.62 4.36
C TRP A 462 -13.92 8.69 3.54
N HIS A 463 -12.81 8.62 4.25
CA HIS A 463 -11.43 8.58 3.76
C HIS A 463 -10.74 7.29 4.20
N GLU A 464 -9.53 7.03 3.69
CA GLU A 464 -8.73 5.81 3.87
C GLU A 464 -8.71 5.31 5.32
N ARG A 465 -8.68 6.23 6.29
CA ARG A 465 -8.68 5.92 7.72
C ARG A 465 -10.00 5.30 8.19
N GLU A 466 -11.14 5.89 7.82
CA GLU A 466 -12.46 5.32 8.13
C GLU A 466 -12.68 4.02 7.38
N LEU A 467 -12.19 3.92 6.14
CA LEU A 467 -12.40 2.72 5.33
C LEU A 467 -11.83 1.46 5.98
N ARG A 468 -10.74 1.60 6.73
CA ARG A 468 -10.13 0.49 7.49
C ARG A 468 -11.01 -0.02 8.63
N LEU A 469 -11.96 0.79 9.13
CA LEU A 469 -12.86 0.41 10.23
C LEU A 469 -14.12 -0.30 9.75
N ILE A 470 -14.46 -0.17 8.47
CA ILE A 470 -15.65 -0.78 7.86
C ILE A 470 -15.75 -2.26 8.21
N LYS A 471 -14.64 -2.99 8.08
CA LYS A 471 -14.57 -4.42 8.37
C LYS A 471 -14.94 -4.80 9.79
N TYR A 472 -14.84 -3.87 10.74
CA TYR A 472 -15.30 -4.06 12.10
C TYR A 472 -16.73 -3.57 12.29
N GLY A 473 -17.14 -2.51 11.60
CA GLY A 473 -18.53 -2.04 11.60
C GLY A 473 -19.53 -3.11 11.14
N ILE A 474 -19.15 -3.92 10.14
CA ILE A 474 -19.99 -5.01 9.63
C ILE A 474 -20.31 -6.09 10.67
N LEU A 475 -19.55 -6.16 11.79
CA LEU A 475 -19.83 -7.08 12.89
C LEU A 475 -21.17 -6.78 13.59
N GLY A 476 -21.65 -5.54 13.51
CA GLY A 476 -22.97 -5.15 14.03
C GLY A 476 -24.14 -5.63 13.15
N ILE A 477 -23.89 -6.01 11.90
CA ILE A 477 -24.94 -6.37 10.93
C ILE A 477 -25.37 -7.82 11.13
N ASN A 478 -26.68 -8.04 11.28
CA ASN A 478 -27.25 -9.36 11.56
C ASN A 478 -28.33 -9.81 10.56
N SER A 479 -28.65 -9.01 9.54
CA SER A 479 -29.64 -9.37 8.52
C SER A 479 -29.30 -8.82 7.13
N VAL A 480 -29.81 -9.47 6.08
CA VAL A 480 -29.65 -9.01 4.69
C VAL A 480 -30.17 -7.58 4.50
N ALA A 481 -31.32 -7.26 5.12
CA ALA A 481 -31.92 -5.93 5.00
C ALA A 481 -31.01 -4.82 5.58
N GLU A 482 -30.37 -5.08 6.73
CA GLU A 482 -29.35 -4.17 7.29
C GLU A 482 -28.14 -4.06 6.37
N THR A 483 -27.69 -5.18 5.78
CA THR A 483 -26.61 -5.18 4.80
C THR A 483 -26.95 -4.35 3.55
N GLU A 484 -28.19 -4.40 3.06
CA GLU A 484 -28.62 -3.60 1.89
C GLU A 484 -28.70 -2.10 2.22
N VAL A 485 -29.07 -1.72 3.44
CA VAL A 485 -29.00 -0.32 3.91
C VAL A 485 -27.54 0.13 3.93
N TRP A 486 -26.67 -0.70 4.49
CA TRP A 486 -25.23 -0.48 4.55
C TRP A 486 -24.64 -0.34 3.15
N GLN A 487 -24.90 -1.29 2.25
CA GLN A 487 -24.44 -1.28 0.86
C GLN A 487 -24.85 -0.02 0.10
N ARG A 488 -26.09 0.45 0.26
CA ARG A 488 -26.52 1.72 -0.39
C ARG A 488 -25.74 2.92 0.11
N GLN A 489 -25.33 2.92 1.38
CA GLN A 489 -24.46 3.96 1.92
C GLN A 489 -23.04 3.83 1.39
N PHE A 490 -22.54 2.60 1.25
CA PHE A 490 -21.30 2.34 0.51
C PHE A 490 -21.33 2.91 -0.88
N GLU A 491 -22.38 2.62 -1.65
CA GLU A 491 -22.54 3.12 -3.02
C GLU A 491 -22.64 4.65 -3.04
N ASN A 492 -23.38 5.25 -2.12
CA ASN A 492 -23.47 6.71 -1.98
C ASN A 492 -22.09 7.33 -1.69
N ILE A 493 -21.35 6.78 -0.73
CA ILE A 493 -19.99 7.23 -0.38
C ILE A 493 -19.01 6.94 -1.53
N TYR A 494 -19.15 5.80 -2.21
CA TYR A 494 -18.39 5.42 -3.40
C TYR A 494 -18.55 6.44 -4.52
N THR A 495 -19.77 6.94 -4.75
CA THR A 495 -19.99 7.99 -5.77
C THR A 495 -19.42 9.34 -5.39
N LYS A 496 -19.16 9.57 -4.11
CA LYS A 496 -18.58 10.82 -3.58
C LYS A 496 -17.08 10.73 -3.33
N THR A 497 -16.54 9.52 -3.19
CA THR A 497 -15.11 9.28 -2.99
C THR A 497 -14.40 9.17 -4.33
N ASN A 498 -13.14 9.57 -4.28
CA ASN A 498 -12.30 9.78 -5.43
C ASN A 498 -11.18 8.72 -5.54
N ALA A 499 -11.19 7.71 -4.64
CA ALA A 499 -10.23 6.61 -4.56
C ALA A 499 -10.93 5.22 -4.64
N PRO A 500 -11.58 4.88 -5.78
CA PRO A 500 -12.48 3.72 -5.88
C PRO A 500 -11.79 2.37 -5.59
N TYR A 501 -10.49 2.23 -5.90
CA TYR A 501 -9.79 0.94 -5.77
C TYR A 501 -9.42 0.57 -4.33
N ALA A 502 -8.89 1.52 -3.55
CA ALA A 502 -8.61 1.30 -2.13
C ALA A 502 -9.90 1.02 -1.35
N LEU A 503 -11.01 1.66 -1.76
CA LEU A 503 -12.33 1.39 -1.21
C LEU A 503 -12.80 -0.03 -1.51
N LEU A 504 -12.71 -0.48 -2.77
CA LEU A 504 -13.15 -1.81 -3.17
C LEU A 504 -12.38 -2.93 -2.45
N ASP A 505 -11.06 -2.79 -2.30
CA ASP A 505 -10.24 -3.74 -1.53
C ASP A 505 -10.66 -3.83 -0.06
N ASN A 506 -10.88 -2.68 0.61
CA ASN A 506 -11.36 -2.64 2.01
C ASN A 506 -12.77 -3.22 2.16
N ILE A 507 -13.66 -2.99 1.19
CA ILE A 507 -15.01 -3.58 1.19
C ILE A 507 -14.92 -5.10 1.06
N LEU A 508 -14.11 -5.62 0.14
CA LEU A 508 -13.96 -7.07 0.00
C LEU A 508 -13.35 -7.70 1.27
N GLU A 509 -12.40 -7.03 1.93
CA GLU A 509 -11.88 -7.48 3.23
C GLU A 509 -12.98 -7.48 4.32
N ALA A 510 -13.84 -6.46 4.32
CA ALA A 510 -14.97 -6.39 5.24
C ALA A 510 -15.99 -7.50 5.00
N LEU A 511 -16.35 -7.75 3.74
CA LEU A 511 -17.26 -8.82 3.35
C LEU A 511 -16.69 -10.20 3.66
N GLU A 512 -15.38 -10.38 3.53
CA GLU A 512 -14.69 -11.61 3.92
C GLU A 512 -14.83 -11.87 5.43
N LEU A 513 -14.61 -10.86 6.28
CA LEU A 513 -14.82 -10.99 7.73
C LEU A 513 -16.30 -11.19 8.10
N ALA A 514 -17.22 -10.55 7.38
CA ALA A 514 -18.66 -10.72 7.60
C ALA A 514 -19.14 -12.13 7.21
N THR A 515 -18.66 -12.65 6.09
CA THR A 515 -18.91 -14.03 5.64
C THR A 515 -18.38 -15.02 6.68
N PHE A 516 -17.17 -14.76 7.20
CA PHE A 516 -16.56 -15.53 8.27
C PHE A 516 -17.45 -15.59 9.52
N ARG A 517 -17.90 -14.43 10.01
CA ARG A 517 -18.79 -14.35 11.17
C ARG A 517 -20.13 -15.05 10.91
N ALA A 518 -20.75 -14.81 9.75
CA ALA A 518 -22.02 -15.43 9.39
C ALA A 518 -21.91 -16.96 9.33
N ALA A 519 -20.79 -17.49 8.84
CA ALA A 519 -20.51 -18.93 8.86
C ALA A 519 -20.42 -19.48 10.29
N LEU A 520 -19.73 -18.80 11.21
CA LEU A 520 -19.65 -19.20 12.61
C LEU A 520 -21.00 -19.15 13.34
N LEU A 521 -21.88 -18.21 12.96
CA LEU A 521 -23.24 -18.08 13.49
C LEU A 521 -24.26 -18.99 12.78
N GLU A 522 -23.80 -19.84 11.86
CA GLU A 522 -24.63 -20.73 11.03
C GLU A 522 -25.72 -20.00 10.19
N ASN A 523 -25.48 -18.75 9.82
CA ASN A 523 -26.41 -17.96 9.04
C ASN A 523 -26.17 -18.16 7.53
N ARG A 524 -26.81 -19.19 6.96
CA ARG A 524 -26.69 -19.55 5.54
C ARG A 524 -27.09 -18.43 4.59
N GLU A 525 -28.14 -17.68 4.91
CA GLU A 525 -28.65 -16.60 4.06
C GLU A 525 -27.61 -15.47 3.92
N LEU A 526 -27.01 -15.03 5.03
CA LEU A 526 -25.96 -14.02 5.01
C LEU A 526 -24.69 -14.50 4.30
N VAL A 527 -24.28 -15.76 4.50
CA VAL A 527 -23.13 -16.31 3.77
C VAL A 527 -23.35 -16.27 2.26
N GLN A 528 -24.54 -16.67 1.78
CA GLN A 528 -24.88 -16.61 0.35
C GLN A 528 -24.93 -15.18 -0.18
N PHE A 529 -25.46 -14.24 0.60
CA PHE A 529 -25.52 -12.84 0.24
C PHE A 529 -24.11 -12.24 0.10
N TYR A 530 -23.26 -12.39 1.13
CA TYR A 530 -21.92 -11.79 1.14
C TYR A 530 -20.98 -12.38 0.09
N THR A 531 -21.06 -13.69 -0.18
CA THR A 531 -20.29 -14.36 -1.26
C THR A 531 -20.70 -13.83 -2.64
N THR A 532 -22.00 -13.73 -2.90
CA THR A 532 -22.54 -13.19 -4.16
C THR A 532 -22.10 -11.73 -4.37
N LEU A 533 -22.26 -10.90 -3.34
CA LEU A 533 -21.86 -9.49 -3.40
C LEU A 533 -20.35 -9.33 -3.62
N SER A 534 -19.53 -10.14 -2.92
CA SER A 534 -18.08 -10.13 -3.08
C SER A 534 -17.66 -10.46 -4.52
N ARG A 535 -18.32 -11.42 -5.18
CA ARG A 535 -18.04 -11.74 -6.59
C ARG A 535 -18.44 -10.59 -7.52
N GLN A 536 -19.62 -10.01 -7.33
CA GLN A 536 -20.09 -8.89 -8.14
C GLN A 536 -19.12 -7.70 -8.08
N LEU A 537 -18.71 -7.33 -6.86
CA LEU A 537 -17.72 -6.28 -6.63
C LEU A 537 -16.32 -6.67 -7.15
N GLY A 538 -15.95 -7.94 -7.00
CA GLY A 538 -14.70 -8.52 -7.49
C GLY A 538 -14.43 -8.28 -8.97
N THR A 539 -15.45 -8.40 -9.80
CA THR A 539 -15.32 -8.18 -11.26
C THR A 539 -14.91 -6.76 -11.65
N GLN A 540 -14.99 -5.81 -10.72
CA GLN A 540 -14.63 -4.41 -10.92
C GLN A 540 -13.20 -4.10 -10.43
N GLN A 541 -12.46 -5.09 -9.93
CA GLN A 541 -11.10 -4.91 -9.44
C GLN A 541 -10.07 -4.75 -10.58
N VAL A 542 -9.08 -3.90 -10.32
CA VAL A 542 -7.90 -3.69 -11.20
C VAL A 542 -6.86 -4.80 -11.06
N ARG A 543 -6.94 -5.63 -10.00
CA ARG A 543 -5.97 -6.70 -9.70
C ARG A 543 -6.31 -8.04 -10.37
N ASP A 544 -6.89 -8.01 -11.57
CA ASP A 544 -7.15 -9.25 -12.31
C ASP A 544 -5.83 -10.02 -12.50
N GLY A 545 -5.78 -11.26 -12.00
CA GLY A 545 -4.59 -12.11 -12.01
C GLY A 545 -3.68 -12.11 -10.77
N SER A 546 -3.89 -11.29 -9.72
CA SER A 546 -3.08 -11.38 -8.49
C SER A 546 -3.41 -12.62 -7.64
N LEU A 547 -2.41 -13.22 -6.99
CA LEU A 547 -2.61 -14.42 -6.15
C LEU A 547 -3.54 -14.15 -4.96
N ALA A 548 -3.43 -12.96 -4.35
CA ALA A 548 -4.30 -12.57 -3.25
C ALA A 548 -5.79 -12.58 -3.64
N LEU A 549 -6.12 -12.17 -4.86
CA LEU A 549 -7.49 -12.16 -5.36
C LEU A 549 -7.96 -13.58 -5.72
N GLN A 550 -7.11 -14.39 -6.35
CA GLN A 550 -7.40 -15.80 -6.62
C GLN A 550 -7.74 -16.56 -5.33
N TRP A 551 -6.96 -16.33 -4.28
CA TRP A 551 -7.16 -16.94 -2.97
C TRP A 551 -8.47 -16.52 -2.32
N ARG A 552 -8.85 -15.25 -2.44
CA ARG A 552 -10.16 -14.80 -1.99
C ARG A 552 -11.29 -15.57 -2.70
N TRP A 553 -11.16 -15.83 -4.00
CA TRP A 553 -12.16 -16.61 -4.75
C TRP A 553 -12.24 -18.07 -4.30
N ILE A 554 -11.10 -18.71 -4.05
CA ILE A 554 -11.05 -20.06 -3.46
C ILE A 554 -11.78 -20.09 -2.11
N MET A 555 -11.55 -19.08 -1.27
CA MET A 555 -12.22 -18.99 0.02
C MET A 555 -13.74 -18.82 -0.10
N LEU A 556 -14.23 -18.02 -1.06
CA LEU A 556 -15.66 -17.91 -1.32
C LEU A 556 -16.26 -19.26 -1.74
N ASP A 557 -15.56 -20.04 -2.57
CA ASP A 557 -16.00 -21.39 -2.95
C ASP A 557 -16.15 -22.31 -1.73
N PHE A 558 -15.25 -22.19 -0.74
CA PHE A 558 -15.33 -22.95 0.49
C PHE A 558 -16.56 -22.55 1.33
N PHE A 559 -16.83 -21.24 1.44
CA PHE A 559 -17.99 -20.73 2.15
C PHE A 559 -19.32 -21.15 1.52
N GLU A 560 -19.41 -21.22 0.19
CA GLU A 560 -20.63 -21.62 -0.51
C GLU A 560 -21.06 -23.06 -0.20
N ILE A 561 -20.11 -23.97 0.08
CA ILE A 561 -20.38 -25.38 0.36
C ILE A 561 -20.29 -25.77 1.84
N ILE A 562 -19.98 -24.81 2.73
CA ILE A 562 -19.68 -25.07 4.16
C ILE A 562 -20.82 -25.76 4.90
N PHE A 563 -22.07 -25.42 4.57
CA PHE A 563 -23.26 -25.99 5.19
C PHE A 563 -23.70 -27.31 4.56
N ASP A 564 -23.41 -27.51 3.27
CA ASP A 564 -23.84 -28.71 2.54
C ASP A 564 -22.81 -29.85 2.66
N ASN A 565 -21.53 -29.53 2.86
CA ASN A 565 -20.46 -30.51 3.00
C ASN A 565 -19.32 -30.02 3.92
N PRO A 566 -19.57 -29.87 5.23
CA PRO A 566 -18.59 -29.33 6.19
C PRO A 566 -17.30 -30.16 6.23
N GLN A 567 -17.40 -31.49 6.13
CA GLN A 567 -16.24 -32.40 6.08
C GLN A 567 -15.31 -32.14 4.89
N ARG A 568 -15.87 -31.78 3.73
CA ARG A 568 -15.06 -31.38 2.57
C ARG A 568 -14.37 -30.05 2.84
N VAL A 569 -15.07 -29.09 3.42
CA VAL A 569 -14.47 -27.78 3.76
C VAL A 569 -13.36 -27.92 4.79
N ILE A 570 -13.54 -28.73 5.84
CA ILE A 570 -12.48 -29.01 6.83
C ILE A 570 -11.21 -29.49 6.13
N ARG A 571 -11.32 -30.46 5.20
CA ARG A 571 -10.16 -30.96 4.44
C ARG A 571 -9.53 -29.90 3.56
N LEU A 572 -10.33 -29.18 2.77
CA LEU A 572 -9.85 -28.13 1.87
C LEU A 572 -9.16 -27.00 2.63
N LEU A 573 -9.79 -26.51 3.70
CA LEU A 573 -9.27 -25.43 4.53
C LEU A 573 -8.00 -25.84 5.28
N SER A 574 -7.93 -27.09 5.76
CA SER A 574 -6.71 -27.62 6.39
C SER A 574 -5.52 -27.63 5.42
N HIS A 575 -5.74 -28.12 4.19
CA HIS A 575 -4.69 -28.12 3.16
C HIS A 575 -4.28 -26.69 2.79
N TYR A 576 -5.26 -25.82 2.52
CA TYR A 576 -5.01 -24.43 2.15
C TYR A 576 -4.21 -23.67 3.22
N ILE A 577 -4.56 -23.80 4.50
CA ILE A 577 -3.82 -23.16 5.60
C ILE A 577 -2.37 -23.64 5.64
N VAL A 578 -2.14 -24.95 5.50
CA VAL A 578 -0.79 -25.52 5.52
C VAL A 578 0.01 -25.06 4.31
N ASP A 579 -0.58 -25.11 3.11
CA ASP A 579 0.08 -24.72 1.87
C ASP A 579 0.40 -23.22 1.88
N TYR A 580 -0.55 -22.36 2.27
CA TYR A 580 -0.33 -20.91 2.42
C TYR A 580 0.87 -20.63 3.33
N GLN A 581 0.90 -21.23 4.52
CA GLN A 581 1.97 -21.00 5.48
C GLN A 581 3.31 -21.53 5.00
N THR A 582 3.30 -22.66 4.29
CA THR A 582 4.50 -23.25 3.71
C THR A 582 5.06 -22.36 2.60
N MET A 583 4.19 -21.79 1.76
CA MET A 583 4.56 -20.89 0.66
C MET A 583 5.07 -19.53 1.13
N THR A 584 4.36 -18.89 2.06
CA THR A 584 4.59 -17.48 2.41
C THR A 584 5.40 -17.30 3.69
N GLY A 585 5.37 -18.28 4.59
CA GLY A 585 5.87 -18.13 5.96
C GLY A 585 5.02 -17.21 6.84
N ASP A 586 3.89 -16.69 6.35
CA ASP A 586 3.01 -15.79 7.10
C ASP A 586 1.90 -16.59 7.81
N SER A 587 1.99 -16.65 9.13
CA SER A 587 0.99 -17.31 9.97
C SER A 587 -0.17 -16.42 10.37
N GLU A 588 -0.01 -15.09 10.29
CA GLU A 588 -1.00 -14.11 10.72
C GLU A 588 -2.18 -14.08 9.73
N ALA A 589 -1.87 -14.06 8.43
CA ALA A 589 -2.87 -14.00 7.35
C ALA A 589 -3.93 -15.11 7.45
N VAL A 590 -3.52 -16.33 7.84
CA VAL A 590 -4.42 -17.49 7.93
C VAL A 590 -5.02 -17.70 9.33
N GLY A 591 -4.72 -16.81 10.28
CA GLY A 591 -5.19 -16.92 11.68
C GLY A 591 -6.71 -17.02 11.76
N ARG A 592 -7.44 -16.25 10.96
CA ARG A 592 -8.91 -16.31 10.90
C ARG A 592 -9.39 -17.68 10.40
N PHE A 593 -8.82 -18.17 9.30
CA PHE A 593 -9.20 -19.48 8.73
C PHE A 593 -8.98 -20.63 9.72
N ARG A 594 -7.94 -20.58 10.55
CA ARG A 594 -7.74 -21.56 11.64
C ARG A 594 -8.89 -21.57 12.63
N THR A 595 -9.44 -20.41 12.97
CA THR A 595 -10.60 -20.30 13.88
C THR A 595 -11.86 -20.94 13.29
N ILE A 596 -12.15 -20.75 12.00
CA ILE A 596 -13.25 -21.49 11.34
C ILE A 596 -12.97 -22.98 11.32
N LEU A 597 -11.75 -23.38 10.97
CA LEU A 597 -11.38 -24.80 10.91
C LEU A 597 -11.63 -25.46 12.26
N GLN A 598 -11.21 -24.82 13.35
CA GLN A 598 -11.43 -25.29 14.71
C GLN A 598 -12.93 -25.41 15.03
N ALA A 599 -13.72 -24.35 14.78
CA ALA A 599 -15.16 -24.37 15.04
C ALA A 599 -15.89 -25.48 14.24
N LEU A 600 -15.52 -25.68 12.97
CA LEU A 600 -16.06 -26.76 12.15
C LEU A 600 -15.67 -28.15 12.69
N VAL A 601 -14.43 -28.33 13.14
CA VAL A 601 -13.96 -29.60 13.70
C VAL A 601 -14.68 -29.92 15.02
N GLU A 602 -14.82 -28.95 15.91
CA GLU A 602 -15.53 -29.11 17.18
C GLU A 602 -17.01 -29.48 16.97
N ARG A 603 -17.66 -28.86 15.99
CA ARG A 603 -19.05 -29.16 15.60
C ARG A 603 -19.21 -30.59 15.09
N GLU A 604 -18.32 -31.01 14.21
CA GLU A 604 -18.44 -32.30 13.51
C GLU A 604 -17.92 -33.49 14.34
N ASN A 605 -16.99 -33.23 15.27
CA ASN A 605 -16.38 -34.25 16.13
C ASN A 605 -16.39 -33.80 17.61
N PRO A 606 -17.56 -33.67 18.26
CA PRO A 606 -17.68 -33.13 19.62
C PRO A 606 -16.98 -33.97 20.70
N SER A 607 -16.55 -35.19 20.40
CA SER A 607 -15.79 -36.07 21.31
C SER A 607 -14.26 -35.88 21.26
N GLN A 608 -13.74 -34.97 20.44
CA GLN A 608 -12.31 -34.63 20.33
C GLN A 608 -12.00 -33.19 20.77
N ALA A 609 -13.00 -32.44 21.24
CA ALA A 609 -12.87 -31.08 21.78
C ALA A 609 -12.49 -31.08 23.26
#